data_AF-K1TT72-F1
#
_entry.id   AF-K1TT72-F1
#
_cell.length_a   1.000
_cell.length_b   1.000
_cell.length_c   1.000
_cell.angle_alpha   90.00
_cell.angle_beta   90.00
_cell.angle_gamma   90.00
#
_symmetry.space_group_name_H-M   'P 1'
#
loop_
_entity.id
_entity.type
_entity.pdbx_description
1 polymer ?
#
loop_
_entity_poly.entity_id
_entity_poly.type
_entity_poly.pdbx_seq_one_letter_code
_entity_poly.pdbx_strand_id
1 'polypeptide(L)'
;MKPRTKFQQSVVAASKHLPPLTPAQIEWGYKNCIEHIGRRTPKGLITCTECGHTWQSENGELTDNLLGCECPHCHTTLKVETTLRRKFNDYEYLCIVTRCKGFQVLRFVYIECWAKVGQTPVYTHIEAVQRWIAPDGRSATFARLRPMGFFVHGWSWSSALELRAENDGKYNITPTRIYPRQRLIPELRRSGYGKQLPDVTPFDLIHLLLSENKAETLLKAGQTALVRFFARSSRNIADYWPAIRIAIRNGYAIGKPTEWCDYIDLLRFFGKDLH
;
A
#
# COMPACT_ATOMS: atom_id res chain seq x y z
N MET A 1 14.52 16.55 -9.74
CA MET A 1 15.77 17.14 -9.17
C MET A 1 17.00 16.44 -9.73
N LYS A 2 18.15 17.11 -9.82
CA LYS A 2 19.40 16.46 -10.27
C LYS A 2 19.98 15.56 -9.16
N PRO A 3 20.51 14.36 -9.48
CA PRO A 3 21.14 13.49 -8.50
C PRO A 3 22.43 14.12 -7.96
N ARG A 4 22.52 14.28 -6.65
CA ARG A 4 23.68 14.90 -5.97
C ARG A 4 24.62 13.88 -5.36
N THR A 5 24.09 12.77 -4.84
CA THR A 5 24.89 11.74 -4.17
C THR A 5 25.21 10.58 -5.11
N LYS A 6 26.30 9.85 -4.84
CA LYS A 6 26.66 8.62 -5.56
C LYS A 6 25.51 7.59 -5.55
N PHE A 7 24.77 7.54 -4.44
CA PHE A 7 23.58 6.70 -4.31
C PHE A 7 22.46 7.14 -5.26
N GLN A 8 22.12 8.43 -5.31
CA GLN A 8 21.10 8.91 -6.25
C GLN A 8 21.51 8.67 -7.71
N GLN A 9 22.79 8.83 -8.04
CA GLN A 9 23.32 8.55 -9.38
C GLN A 9 23.19 7.07 -9.74
N SER A 10 23.48 6.14 -8.82
CA SER A 10 23.33 4.70 -9.06
C SER A 10 21.86 4.30 -9.25
N VAL A 11 20.94 4.89 -8.47
CA VAL A 11 19.49 4.65 -8.65
C VAL A 11 19.01 5.19 -10.00
N VAL A 12 19.44 6.40 -10.41
CA VAL A 12 19.10 6.97 -11.73
C VAL A 12 19.67 6.11 -12.87
N ALA A 13 20.84 5.50 -12.70
CA ALA A 13 21.38 4.56 -13.68
C ALA A 13 20.56 3.26 -13.73
N ALA A 14 20.18 2.72 -12.56
CA ALA A 14 19.38 1.51 -12.45
C ALA A 14 17.96 1.68 -13.01
N SER A 15 17.34 2.85 -12.85
CA SER A 15 15.98 3.12 -13.32
C SER A 15 15.82 3.02 -14.83
N LYS A 16 16.87 3.30 -15.60
CA LYS A 16 16.90 3.11 -17.06
C LYS A 16 16.74 1.66 -17.49
N HIS A 17 17.01 0.71 -16.60
CA HIS A 17 16.87 -0.72 -16.85
C HIS A 17 15.60 -1.32 -16.25
N LEU A 18 14.74 -0.51 -15.61
CA LEU A 18 13.47 -0.98 -15.06
C LEU A 18 12.51 -1.28 -16.23
N PRO A 19 11.97 -2.51 -16.34
CA PRO A 19 10.99 -2.82 -17.37
C PRO A 19 9.72 -1.97 -17.25
N PRO A 20 9.03 -1.67 -18.36
CA PRO A 20 7.72 -1.02 -18.29
C PRO A 20 6.69 -1.88 -17.54
N LEU A 21 5.59 -1.25 -17.13
CA LEU A 21 4.46 -1.97 -16.55
C LEU A 21 3.83 -2.89 -17.60
N THR A 22 3.51 -4.11 -17.21
CA THR A 22 2.87 -5.07 -18.13
C THR A 22 1.36 -4.84 -18.17
N PRO A 23 0.68 -5.06 -19.32
CA PRO A 23 -0.77 -4.95 -19.40
C PRO A 23 -1.50 -5.80 -18.34
N ALA A 24 -1.03 -7.03 -18.12
CA ALA A 24 -1.58 -7.93 -17.11
C ALA A 24 -1.52 -7.39 -15.67
N GLN A 25 -0.51 -6.57 -15.33
CA GLN A 25 -0.46 -5.91 -14.01
C GLN A 25 -1.52 -4.83 -13.88
N ILE A 26 -1.73 -4.06 -14.95
CA ILE A 26 -2.70 -2.96 -14.99
C ILE A 26 -4.13 -3.49 -14.98
N GLU A 27 -4.45 -4.46 -15.84
CA GLU A 27 -5.76 -5.11 -15.89
C GLU A 27 -6.12 -5.77 -14.54
N TRP A 28 -5.13 -6.39 -13.90
CA TRP A 28 -5.31 -6.90 -12.53
C TRP A 28 -5.64 -5.77 -11.55
N GLY A 29 -4.97 -4.62 -11.67
CA GLY A 29 -5.27 -3.42 -10.89
C GLY A 29 -6.70 -2.94 -11.09
N TYR A 30 -7.16 -2.80 -12.34
CA TYR A 30 -8.53 -2.37 -12.64
C TYR A 30 -9.58 -3.25 -11.99
N LYS A 31 -9.37 -4.57 -11.98
CA LYS A 31 -10.30 -5.55 -11.41
C LYS A 31 -10.28 -5.64 -9.88
N ASN A 32 -9.15 -5.36 -9.24
CA ASN A 32 -8.94 -5.69 -7.81
C ASN A 32 -8.73 -4.47 -6.91
N CYS A 33 -8.33 -3.33 -7.47
CA CYS A 33 -8.14 -2.09 -6.71
C CYS A 33 -9.43 -1.27 -6.65
N ILE A 34 -10.11 -1.08 -7.79
CA ILE A 34 -11.31 -0.24 -7.89
C ILE A 34 -12.52 -1.01 -7.34
N GLU A 35 -13.35 -0.30 -6.58
CA GLU A 35 -14.62 -0.83 -6.12
C GLU A 35 -15.67 -0.69 -7.23
N HIS A 36 -16.12 -1.81 -7.79
CA HIS A 36 -17.13 -1.81 -8.84
C HIS A 36 -18.53 -1.66 -8.23
N ILE A 37 -19.37 -0.79 -8.79
CA ILE A 37 -20.64 -0.41 -8.17
C ILE A 37 -21.84 -1.06 -8.87
N GLY A 38 -22.76 -1.59 -8.07
CA GLY A 38 -24.10 -1.97 -8.48
C GLY A 38 -25.08 -0.89 -8.06
N ARG A 39 -25.54 -0.05 -8.99
CA ARG A 39 -26.52 0.99 -8.64
C ARG A 39 -27.88 0.36 -8.42
N ARG A 40 -28.40 0.43 -7.20
CA ARG A 40 -29.77 0.03 -6.89
C ARG A 40 -30.71 1.24 -6.90
N THR A 41 -31.85 1.10 -7.57
CA THR A 41 -32.94 2.08 -7.51
C THR A 41 -33.86 1.80 -6.32
N PRO A 42 -34.66 2.79 -5.84
CA PRO A 42 -35.64 2.55 -4.78
C PRO A 42 -36.66 1.46 -5.10
N LYS A 43 -36.85 1.13 -6.38
CA LYS A 43 -37.72 0.04 -6.85
C LYS A 43 -37.07 -1.35 -6.77
N GLY A 44 -35.83 -1.46 -6.27
CA GLY A 44 -35.11 -2.72 -6.13
C GLY A 44 -34.35 -3.21 -7.36
N LEU A 45 -34.36 -2.44 -8.45
CA LEU A 45 -33.63 -2.76 -9.68
C LEU A 45 -32.15 -2.39 -9.52
N ILE A 46 -31.24 -3.34 -9.75
CA ILE A 46 -29.79 -3.17 -9.72
C ILE A 46 -29.27 -3.09 -11.15
N THR A 47 -28.44 -2.07 -11.42
CA THR A 47 -27.69 -1.95 -12.67
C THR A 47 -26.20 -2.02 -12.39
N CYS A 48 -25.51 -2.96 -13.04
CA CYS A 48 -24.06 -3.07 -13.00
C CYS A 48 -23.41 -1.88 -13.73
N THR A 49 -22.45 -1.19 -13.09
CA THR A 49 -21.72 -0.11 -13.74
C THR A 49 -20.62 -0.58 -14.69
N GLU A 50 -20.26 -1.86 -14.69
CA GLU A 50 -19.25 -2.44 -15.59
C GLU A 50 -19.81 -2.83 -16.94
N CYS A 51 -20.88 -3.65 -16.96
CA CYS A 51 -21.47 -4.15 -18.20
C CYS A 51 -22.82 -3.49 -18.55
N GLY A 52 -23.42 -2.70 -17.65
CA GLY A 52 -24.73 -2.09 -17.86
C GLY A 52 -25.92 -3.05 -17.72
N HIS A 53 -25.67 -4.34 -17.45
CA HIS A 53 -26.73 -5.30 -17.23
C HIS A 53 -27.58 -4.91 -16.01
N THR A 54 -28.89 -5.14 -16.11
CA THR A 54 -29.87 -4.69 -15.13
C THR A 54 -30.78 -5.84 -14.75
N TRP A 55 -30.93 -6.10 -13.46
CA TRP A 55 -31.74 -7.19 -12.92
C TRP A 55 -32.40 -6.76 -11.61
N GLN A 56 -33.39 -7.54 -11.18
CA GLN A 56 -33.99 -7.39 -9.87
C GLN A 56 -33.33 -8.39 -8.93
N SER A 57 -32.85 -7.90 -7.78
CA SER A 57 -32.26 -8.78 -6.78
C SER A 57 -33.35 -9.59 -6.08
N GLU A 58 -33.09 -10.89 -5.87
CA GLU A 58 -33.91 -11.75 -5.01
C GLU A 58 -33.62 -11.50 -3.53
N ASN A 59 -32.47 -10.88 -3.23
CA ASN A 59 -32.06 -10.58 -1.87
C ASN A 59 -32.68 -9.26 -1.38
N GLY A 60 -32.88 -9.18 -0.06
CA GLY A 60 -33.31 -7.94 0.60
C GLY A 60 -32.24 -6.84 0.53
N GLU A 61 -32.68 -5.58 0.60
CA GLU A 61 -31.79 -4.41 0.51
C GLU A 61 -30.61 -4.43 1.49
N LEU A 62 -30.85 -4.92 2.72
CA LEU A 62 -29.80 -5.03 3.74
C LEU A 62 -28.69 -6.01 3.32
N THR A 63 -29.08 -7.16 2.77
CA THR A 63 -28.15 -8.21 2.35
C THR A 63 -27.29 -7.73 1.18
N ASP A 64 -27.91 -7.09 0.18
CA ASP A 64 -27.20 -6.57 -0.99
C ASP A 64 -26.24 -5.43 -0.64
N ASN A 65 -26.64 -4.52 0.25
CA ASN A 65 -25.77 -3.40 0.67
C ASN A 65 -24.59 -3.86 1.53
N LEU A 66 -24.76 -4.90 2.37
CA LEU A 66 -23.73 -5.37 3.29
C LEU A 66 -22.74 -6.35 2.66
N LEU A 67 -23.23 -7.28 1.83
CA LEU A 67 -22.41 -8.35 1.25
C LEU A 67 -22.00 -8.05 -0.21
N GLY A 68 -22.65 -7.09 -0.86
CA GLY A 68 -22.52 -6.89 -2.29
C GLY A 68 -23.27 -7.96 -3.08
N CYS A 69 -23.12 -7.91 -4.41
CA CYS A 69 -23.67 -8.92 -5.31
C CYS A 69 -22.71 -9.20 -6.47
N GLU A 70 -22.81 -10.38 -7.07
CA GLU A 70 -22.11 -10.67 -8.31
C GLU A 70 -23.01 -10.35 -9.50
N CYS A 71 -22.48 -9.68 -10.52
CA CYS A 71 -23.26 -9.41 -11.72
C CYS A 71 -23.54 -10.72 -12.47
N PRO A 72 -24.80 -11.06 -12.77
CA PRO A 72 -25.15 -12.32 -13.45
C PRO A 72 -24.65 -12.39 -14.91
N HIS A 73 -24.22 -11.26 -15.49
CA HIS A 73 -23.73 -11.19 -16.87
C HIS A 73 -22.21 -11.17 -16.99
N CYS A 74 -21.52 -10.33 -16.21
CA CYS A 74 -20.06 -10.19 -16.30
C CYS A 74 -19.29 -10.81 -15.12
N HIS A 75 -20.00 -11.38 -14.14
CA HIS A 75 -19.40 -12.02 -12.96
C HIS A 75 -18.50 -11.10 -12.11
N THR A 76 -18.62 -9.79 -12.31
CA THR A 76 -17.92 -8.81 -11.47
C THR A 76 -18.59 -8.74 -10.12
N THR A 77 -17.80 -8.80 -9.05
CA THR A 77 -18.27 -8.51 -7.69
C THR A 77 -18.54 -7.02 -7.56
N LEU A 78 -19.76 -6.66 -7.17
CA LEU A 78 -20.24 -5.30 -7.07
C LEU A 78 -20.58 -4.97 -5.62
N LYS A 79 -20.20 -3.78 -5.18
CA LYS A 79 -20.81 -3.15 -4.01
C LYS A 79 -22.11 -2.49 -4.43
N VAL A 80 -23.21 -2.88 -3.80
CA VAL A 80 -24.52 -2.32 -4.11
C VAL A 80 -24.69 -1.01 -3.35
N GLU A 81 -25.12 0.02 -4.06
CA GLU A 81 -25.47 1.30 -3.46
C GLU A 81 -26.88 1.72 -3.91
N THR A 82 -27.80 1.89 -2.95
CA THR A 82 -29.11 2.50 -3.22
C THR A 82 -28.94 4.00 -3.46
N THR A 83 -28.93 4.43 -4.72
CA THR A 83 -28.71 5.85 -5.06
C THR A 83 -29.35 6.27 -6.39
N LEU A 84 -29.73 7.55 -6.47
CA LEU A 84 -30.15 8.18 -7.73
C LEU A 84 -28.95 8.59 -8.59
N ARG A 85 -27.74 8.66 -8.03
CA ARG A 85 -26.49 9.01 -8.74
C ARG A 85 -26.25 8.05 -9.90
N ARG A 86 -25.86 8.61 -11.07
CA ARG A 86 -25.60 7.84 -12.30
C ARG A 86 -24.15 7.84 -12.77
N LYS A 87 -23.29 8.65 -12.15
CA LYS A 87 -21.87 8.80 -12.49
C LYS A 87 -21.05 8.44 -11.26
N PHE A 88 -20.16 7.47 -11.35
CA PHE A 88 -19.30 7.03 -10.27
C PHE A 88 -17.86 7.23 -10.73
N ASN A 89 -17.10 7.94 -9.92
CA ASN A 89 -15.69 8.16 -10.17
C ASN A 89 -14.98 7.67 -8.94
N ASP A 90 -13.96 6.85 -9.16
CA ASP A 90 -13.14 6.30 -8.10
C ASP A 90 -11.68 6.34 -8.51
N TYR A 91 -10.79 6.40 -7.53
CA TYR A 91 -9.36 6.32 -7.77
C TYR A 91 -8.69 5.54 -6.67
N GLU A 92 -7.76 4.68 -7.06
CA GLU A 92 -7.11 3.77 -6.14
C GLU A 92 -5.64 3.56 -6.52
N TYR A 93 -4.86 3.02 -5.58
CA TYR A 93 -3.43 2.78 -5.79
C TYR A 93 -3.12 1.29 -5.84
N LEU A 94 -2.55 0.85 -6.96
CA LEU A 94 -1.92 -0.45 -7.09
C LEU A 94 -0.44 -0.34 -6.72
N CYS A 95 0.05 -1.21 -5.84
CA CYS A 95 1.48 -1.36 -5.59
C CYS A 95 2.03 -2.61 -6.31
N ILE A 96 3.13 -2.45 -7.03
CA ILE A 96 3.88 -3.54 -7.64
C ILE A 96 5.25 -3.62 -6.99
N VAL A 97 5.52 -4.76 -6.36
CA VAL A 97 6.79 -5.06 -5.69
C VAL A 97 7.70 -5.81 -6.67
N THR A 98 8.78 -5.17 -7.09
CA THR A 98 9.76 -5.74 -8.02
C THR A 98 11.20 -5.45 -7.59
N ARG A 99 12.18 -5.97 -8.32
CA ARG A 99 13.59 -5.67 -8.11
C ARG A 99 14.25 -5.25 -9.41
N CYS A 100 15.21 -4.35 -9.35
CA CYS A 100 15.99 -3.92 -10.51
C CYS A 100 17.43 -3.61 -10.08
N LYS A 101 18.42 -4.21 -10.77
CA LYS A 101 19.87 -3.95 -10.56
C LYS A 101 20.29 -3.95 -9.08
N GLY A 102 19.79 -4.90 -8.29
CA GLY A 102 20.14 -5.03 -6.86
C GLY A 102 19.30 -4.20 -5.90
N PHE A 103 18.44 -3.30 -6.40
CA PHE A 103 17.50 -2.54 -5.59
C PHE A 103 16.15 -3.24 -5.49
N GLN A 104 15.53 -3.13 -4.32
CA GLN A 104 14.10 -3.35 -4.17
C GLN A 104 13.35 -2.13 -4.71
N VAL A 105 12.32 -2.35 -5.52
CA VAL A 105 11.54 -1.29 -6.17
C VAL A 105 10.06 -1.48 -5.90
N LEU A 106 9.43 -0.46 -5.33
CA LEU A 106 7.98 -0.39 -5.16
C LEU A 106 7.43 0.61 -6.15
N ARG A 107 6.55 0.16 -7.04
CA ARG A 107 5.92 1.01 -8.06
C ARG A 107 4.47 1.23 -7.66
N PHE A 108 4.09 2.49 -7.44
CA PHE A 108 2.72 2.89 -7.13
C PHE A 108 2.07 3.43 -8.38
N VAL A 109 1.06 2.71 -8.86
CA VAL A 109 0.26 3.06 -10.02
C VAL A 109 -1.04 3.65 -9.51
N TYR A 110 -1.29 4.90 -9.88
CA TYR A 110 -2.55 5.58 -9.64
C TYR A 110 -3.52 5.19 -10.76
N ILE A 111 -4.67 4.64 -10.38
CA ILE A 111 -5.72 4.16 -11.27
C ILE A 111 -6.95 5.03 -11.03
N GLU A 112 -7.57 5.52 -12.10
CA GLU A 112 -8.88 6.16 -12.04
C GLU A 112 -9.90 5.35 -12.85
N CYS A 113 -11.11 5.25 -12.32
CA CYS A 113 -12.26 4.70 -13.01
C CYS A 113 -13.35 5.75 -13.13
N TRP A 114 -13.88 5.91 -14.34
CA TRP A 114 -15.02 6.75 -14.67
C TRP A 114 -16.14 5.86 -15.19
N ALA A 115 -17.12 5.58 -14.33
CA ALA A 115 -18.24 4.72 -14.65
C ALA A 115 -19.54 5.53 -14.73
N LYS A 116 -20.34 5.28 -15.77
CA LYS A 116 -21.67 5.89 -15.91
C LYS A 116 -22.67 4.81 -16.25
N VAL A 117 -23.80 4.79 -15.54
CA VAL A 117 -24.86 3.80 -15.74
C VAL A 117 -25.32 3.78 -17.20
N GLY A 118 -25.19 2.61 -17.83
CA GLY A 118 -25.52 2.38 -19.24
C GLY A 118 -24.39 2.69 -20.23
N GLN A 119 -23.17 2.95 -19.75
CA GLN A 119 -21.97 3.11 -20.56
C GLN A 119 -20.86 2.22 -20.02
N THR A 120 -19.98 1.73 -20.90
CA THR A 120 -18.77 1.02 -20.49
C THR A 120 -17.87 1.97 -19.70
N PRO A 121 -17.35 1.56 -18.53
CA PRO A 121 -16.47 2.40 -17.74
C PRO A 121 -15.14 2.62 -18.44
N VAL A 122 -14.57 3.80 -18.19
CA VAL A 122 -13.27 4.19 -18.72
C VAL A 122 -12.25 4.13 -17.60
N TYR A 123 -11.23 3.31 -17.79
CA TYR A 123 -10.11 3.20 -16.87
C TYR A 123 -8.89 3.92 -17.43
N THR A 124 -8.26 4.73 -16.59
CA THR A 124 -6.98 5.36 -16.87
C THR A 124 -6.01 5.03 -15.75
N HIS A 125 -4.71 4.96 -16.06
CA HIS A 125 -3.70 4.75 -15.04
C HIS A 125 -2.42 5.50 -15.35
N ILE A 126 -1.66 5.79 -14.30
CA ILE A 126 -0.34 6.39 -14.42
C ILE A 126 0.57 5.91 -13.30
N GLU A 127 1.82 5.60 -13.63
CA GLU A 127 2.82 5.36 -12.59
C GLU A 127 3.16 6.68 -11.90
N ALA A 128 2.72 6.80 -10.64
CA ALA A 128 2.78 8.02 -9.86
C ALA A 128 4.08 8.15 -9.06
N VAL A 129 4.48 7.07 -8.38
CA VAL A 129 5.65 7.04 -7.48
C VAL A 129 6.41 5.73 -7.64
N GLN A 130 7.74 5.80 -7.61
CA GLN A 130 8.62 4.65 -7.39
C GLN A 130 9.45 4.89 -6.12
N ARG A 131 9.47 3.90 -5.23
CA ARG A 131 10.40 3.85 -4.09
C ARG A 131 11.49 2.85 -4.41
N TRP A 132 12.72 3.33 -4.48
CA TRP A 132 13.91 2.52 -4.68
C TRP A 132 14.61 2.36 -3.35
N ILE A 133 14.85 1.12 -2.91
CA ILE A 133 15.43 0.79 -1.61
C ILE A 133 16.64 -0.11 -1.84
N ALA A 134 17.79 0.31 -1.32
CA ALA A 134 18.99 -0.50 -1.34
C ALA A 134 18.95 -1.59 -0.26
N PRO A 135 19.79 -2.64 -0.40
CA PRO A 135 19.91 -3.68 0.62
C PRO A 135 20.28 -3.19 2.02
N ASP A 136 20.89 -2.01 2.12
CA ASP A 136 21.28 -1.34 3.38
C ASP A 136 20.21 -0.39 3.94
N GLY A 137 19.02 -0.39 3.36
CA GLY A 137 17.90 0.45 3.79
C GLY A 137 17.85 1.84 3.14
N ARG A 138 18.94 2.35 2.55
CA ARG A 138 18.90 3.68 1.90
C ARG A 138 17.88 3.72 0.78
N SER A 139 17.09 4.80 0.72
CA SER A 139 16.03 4.93 -0.28
C SER A 139 16.11 6.20 -1.13
N ALA A 140 15.57 6.13 -2.34
CA ALA A 140 15.34 7.26 -3.23
C ALA A 140 13.93 7.20 -3.84
N THR A 141 13.31 8.36 -4.01
CA THR A 141 11.97 8.49 -4.62
C THR A 141 12.06 9.00 -6.05
N PHE A 142 11.37 8.33 -6.95
CA PHE A 142 10.94 8.95 -8.20
C PHE A 142 9.46 9.23 -8.09
N ALA A 143 9.02 10.43 -8.46
CA ALA A 143 7.61 10.75 -8.43
C ALA A 143 7.27 11.77 -9.52
N ARG A 144 6.06 11.64 -10.03
CA ARG A 144 5.46 12.66 -10.89
C ARG A 144 5.18 13.91 -10.06
N LEU A 145 5.00 15.04 -10.74
CA LEU A 145 4.60 16.25 -10.06
C LEU A 145 3.19 16.06 -9.53
N ARG A 146 3.04 16.13 -8.21
CA ARG A 146 1.74 16.32 -7.58
C ARG A 146 1.58 17.81 -7.31
N PRO A 147 0.72 18.52 -8.08
CA PRO A 147 0.52 19.95 -7.93
C PRO A 147 -0.02 20.26 -6.54
N MET A 148 0.40 21.41 -5.99
CA MET A 148 -0.03 21.85 -4.67
C MET A 148 -1.28 22.71 -4.84
N GLY A 149 -2.41 22.28 -4.29
CA GLY A 149 -3.68 23.02 -4.35
C GLY A 149 -4.79 22.31 -3.58
N PHE A 150 -5.70 23.08 -2.97
CA PHE A 150 -6.75 22.60 -2.05
C PHE A 150 -7.76 21.60 -2.64
N PHE A 151 -7.74 21.37 -3.97
CA PHE A 151 -8.75 20.56 -4.67
C PHE A 151 -8.17 19.51 -5.62
N VAL A 152 -6.84 19.30 -5.65
CA VAL A 152 -6.21 18.36 -6.59
C VAL A 152 -5.56 17.22 -5.82
N HIS A 153 -6.29 16.11 -5.65
CA HIS A 153 -5.74 14.90 -5.04
C HIS A 153 -4.87 14.08 -6.00
N GLY A 154 -4.86 14.41 -7.31
CA GLY A 154 -4.23 13.64 -8.38
C GLY A 154 -2.80 14.04 -8.76
N TRP A 155 -2.22 13.24 -9.67
CA TRP A 155 -0.87 13.43 -10.21
C TRP A 155 -0.91 14.13 -11.57
N SER A 156 0.11 14.94 -11.88
CA SER A 156 0.23 15.54 -13.20
C SER A 156 0.58 14.50 -14.25
N TRP A 157 -0.37 14.23 -15.14
CA TRP A 157 -0.24 13.26 -16.24
C TRP A 157 0.86 13.62 -17.24
N SER A 158 1.08 14.92 -17.47
CA SER A 158 2.11 15.43 -18.37
C SER A 158 3.51 15.50 -17.74
N SER A 159 3.62 15.46 -16.41
CA SER A 159 4.92 15.55 -15.75
C SER A 159 5.72 14.25 -15.84
N ALA A 160 7.02 14.34 -16.07
CA ALA A 160 7.89 13.17 -16.06
C ALA A 160 8.00 12.54 -14.66
N LEU A 161 8.18 11.21 -14.62
CA LEU A 161 8.54 10.48 -13.42
C LEU A 161 10.04 10.69 -13.15
N GLU A 162 10.36 11.57 -12.21
CA GLU A 162 11.74 12.00 -11.97
C GLU A 162 12.14 11.87 -10.49
N LEU A 163 13.45 11.87 -10.24
CA LEU A 163 13.98 11.88 -8.87
C LEU A 163 13.45 13.11 -8.12
N ARG A 164 12.90 12.91 -6.92
CA ARG A 164 12.41 13.97 -6.03
C ARG A 164 13.13 13.95 -4.69
N ALA A 165 13.16 15.10 -4.03
CA ALA A 165 13.58 15.16 -2.63
C ALA A 165 12.58 14.38 -1.79
N GLU A 166 13.09 13.65 -0.79
CA GLU A 166 12.26 12.87 0.11
C GLU A 166 11.26 13.79 0.83
N ASN A 167 10.04 13.30 0.97
CA ASN A 167 8.98 13.98 1.72
C ASN A 167 8.08 12.89 2.28
N ASP A 168 8.28 12.61 3.58
CA ASP A 168 7.78 11.42 4.27
C ASP A 168 6.25 11.30 4.25
N GLY A 169 5.52 12.41 4.06
CA GLY A 169 4.06 12.38 3.92
C GLY A 169 3.57 12.29 2.47
N LYS A 170 4.30 12.85 1.51
CA LYS A 170 3.80 13.03 0.13
C LYS A 170 3.86 11.76 -0.72
N TYR A 171 4.89 10.94 -0.51
CA TYR A 171 5.19 9.78 -1.35
C TYR A 171 4.99 8.45 -0.63
N ASN A 172 4.65 8.49 0.66
CA ASN A 172 4.33 7.29 1.43
C ASN A 172 2.87 6.90 1.19
N ILE A 173 2.63 6.23 0.07
CA ILE A 173 1.29 5.86 -0.39
C ILE A 173 0.88 4.52 0.23
N THR A 174 -0.31 4.47 0.82
CA THR A 174 -0.98 3.21 1.19
C THR A 174 -1.73 2.69 -0.04
N PRO A 175 -1.30 1.57 -0.63
CA PRO A 175 -2.01 1.00 -1.77
C PRO A 175 -3.22 0.21 -1.30
N THR A 176 -4.26 0.21 -2.11
CA THR A 176 -5.47 -0.61 -1.94
C THR A 176 -5.11 -2.07 -2.03
N ARG A 177 -4.30 -2.42 -3.03
CA ARG A 177 -3.81 -3.79 -3.26
C ARG A 177 -2.36 -3.80 -3.71
N ILE A 178 -1.69 -4.91 -3.40
CA ILE A 178 -0.36 -5.24 -3.90
C ILE A 178 -0.49 -6.35 -4.93
N TYR A 179 0.13 -6.18 -6.10
CA TYR A 179 0.14 -7.19 -7.14
C TYR A 179 0.79 -8.49 -6.61
N PRO A 180 0.14 -9.66 -6.76
CA PRO A 180 0.52 -10.88 -6.04
C PRO A 180 1.88 -11.44 -6.48
N ARG A 181 2.27 -11.28 -7.76
CA ARG A 181 3.56 -11.77 -8.25
C ARG A 181 4.67 -10.79 -7.92
N GLN A 182 5.20 -10.91 -6.72
CA GLN A 182 6.25 -10.03 -6.20
C GLN A 182 7.66 -10.55 -6.55
N ARG A 183 8.59 -9.64 -6.83
CA ARG A 183 10.02 -9.94 -6.94
C ARG A 183 10.78 -9.23 -5.84
N LEU A 184 11.42 -10.01 -4.98
CA LEU A 184 12.14 -9.53 -3.80
C LEU A 184 13.64 -9.72 -3.97
N ILE A 185 14.43 -8.78 -3.44
CA ILE A 185 15.88 -8.95 -3.28
C ILE A 185 16.19 -10.03 -2.22
N PRO A 186 17.37 -10.70 -2.28
CA PRO A 186 17.71 -11.78 -1.36
C PRO A 186 17.66 -11.39 0.13
N GLU A 187 18.06 -10.17 0.46
CA GLU A 187 18.11 -9.63 1.82
C GLU A 187 16.71 -9.52 2.41
N LEU A 188 15.75 -9.02 1.63
CA LEU A 188 14.36 -8.92 2.03
C LEU A 188 13.68 -10.30 2.13
N ARG A 189 14.07 -11.26 1.28
CA ARG A 189 13.59 -12.65 1.42
C ARG A 189 14.07 -13.28 2.72
N ARG A 190 15.32 -13.03 3.10
CA ARG A 190 15.93 -13.57 4.33
C ARG A 190 15.23 -13.05 5.58
N SER A 191 14.77 -11.80 5.56
CA SER A 191 14.10 -11.19 6.72
C SER A 191 12.76 -11.83 7.08
N GLY A 192 12.20 -12.67 6.20
CA GLY A 192 10.91 -13.32 6.40
C GLY A 192 9.73 -12.50 5.87
N TYR A 193 9.98 -11.49 5.04
CA TYR A 193 8.92 -10.77 4.34
C TYR A 193 8.16 -11.70 3.40
N GLY A 194 6.91 -12.03 3.76
CA GLY A 194 6.02 -12.86 2.95
C GLY A 194 4.61 -12.30 2.74
N LYS A 195 4.15 -11.44 3.66
CA LYS A 195 2.82 -10.81 3.58
C LYS A 195 2.89 -9.38 4.08
N GLN A 196 2.09 -8.50 3.48
CA GLN A 196 1.90 -7.15 3.96
C GLN A 196 1.20 -7.16 5.32
N LEU A 197 1.74 -6.41 6.28
CA LEU A 197 1.10 -6.21 7.56
C LEU A 197 -0.02 -5.16 7.45
N PRO A 198 -1.18 -5.37 8.12
CA PRO A 198 -2.25 -4.38 8.15
C PRO A 198 -1.77 -3.02 8.66
N ASP A 199 -2.37 -1.97 8.09
CA ASP A 199 -2.19 -0.56 8.45
C ASP A 199 -0.75 -0.02 8.24
N VAL A 200 0.23 -0.83 7.82
CA VAL A 200 1.60 -0.36 7.49
C VAL A 200 1.72 -0.25 5.98
N THR A 201 2.38 0.80 5.49
CA THR A 201 2.67 0.90 4.06
C THR A 201 3.70 -0.17 3.64
N PRO A 202 3.71 -0.60 2.36
CA PRO A 202 4.75 -1.52 1.90
C PRO A 202 6.15 -0.91 2.01
N PHE A 203 6.25 0.42 1.83
CA PHE A 203 7.52 1.12 1.96
C PHE A 203 8.06 1.05 3.38
N ASP A 204 7.28 1.45 4.39
CA ASP A 204 7.74 1.51 5.78
C ASP A 204 8.16 0.14 6.29
N LEU A 205 7.39 -0.90 5.97
CA LEU A 205 7.70 -2.27 6.37
C LEU A 205 9.00 -2.76 5.74
N ILE A 206 9.17 -2.59 4.42
CA ILE A 206 10.37 -3.06 3.71
C ILE A 206 11.59 -2.24 4.12
N HIS A 207 11.45 -0.93 4.25
CA HIS A 207 12.53 -0.05 4.70
C HIS A 207 12.99 -0.43 6.11
N LEU A 208 12.06 -0.66 7.04
CA LEU A 208 12.40 -1.11 8.40
C LEU A 208 13.16 -2.44 8.39
N LEU A 209 12.68 -3.44 7.63
CA LEU A 209 13.30 -4.77 7.58
C LEU A 209 14.70 -4.76 6.96
N LEU A 210 14.99 -3.83 6.04
CA LEU A 210 16.31 -3.68 5.43
C LEU A 210 17.26 -2.82 6.27
N SER A 211 16.72 -1.90 7.06
CA SER A 211 17.52 -0.95 7.86
C SER A 211 17.88 -1.49 9.25
N GLU A 212 17.04 -2.35 9.85
CA GLU A 212 17.18 -2.77 11.25
C GLU A 212 17.02 -4.28 11.39
N ASN A 213 18.12 -4.96 11.78
CA ASN A 213 18.15 -6.41 11.95
C ASN A 213 17.25 -6.91 13.11
N LYS A 214 16.98 -6.05 14.11
CA LYS A 214 16.04 -6.37 15.19
C LYS A 214 14.61 -6.51 14.67
N ALA A 215 14.24 -5.77 13.63
CA ALA A 215 12.90 -5.88 13.02
C ALA A 215 12.67 -7.23 12.37
N GLU A 216 13.69 -7.80 11.71
CA GLU A 216 13.66 -9.18 11.21
C GLU A 216 13.41 -10.17 12.36
N THR A 217 14.11 -10.01 13.49
CA THR A 217 13.93 -10.89 14.64
C THR A 217 12.51 -10.78 15.21
N LEU A 218 11.98 -9.57 15.35
CA LEU A 218 10.59 -9.34 15.79
C LEU A 218 9.58 -10.01 14.86
N LEU A 219 9.79 -9.89 13.54
CA LEU A 219 8.90 -10.49 12.54
C LEU A 219 8.91 -12.01 12.64
N LYS A 220 10.10 -12.62 12.73
CA LYS A 220 10.27 -14.07 12.88
C LYS A 220 9.76 -14.62 14.21
N ALA A 221 9.83 -13.82 15.27
CA ALA A 221 9.27 -14.14 16.58
C ALA A 221 7.74 -13.94 16.66
N GLY A 222 7.07 -13.55 15.57
CA GLY A 222 5.62 -13.34 15.54
C GLY A 222 5.15 -12.04 16.22
N GLN A 223 6.07 -11.16 16.63
CA GLN A 223 5.77 -9.87 17.27
C GLN A 223 5.32 -8.81 16.26
N THR A 224 4.33 -9.15 15.43
CA THR A 224 3.87 -8.30 14.32
C THR A 224 3.32 -6.96 14.79
N ALA A 225 2.72 -6.89 15.99
CA ALA A 225 2.27 -5.63 16.58
C ALA A 225 3.45 -4.66 16.80
N LEU A 226 4.56 -5.12 17.38
CA LEU A 226 5.77 -4.32 17.55
C LEU A 226 6.37 -3.90 16.19
N VAL A 227 6.43 -4.81 15.22
CA VAL A 227 6.92 -4.47 13.86
C VAL A 227 6.08 -3.35 13.25
N ARG A 228 4.74 -3.44 13.35
CA ARG A 228 3.83 -2.38 12.86
C ARG A 228 4.05 -1.05 13.56
N PHE A 229 4.27 -1.10 14.88
CA PHE A 229 4.51 0.10 15.68
C PHE A 229 5.82 0.79 15.27
N PHE A 230 6.93 0.05 15.25
CA PHE A 230 8.24 0.62 14.91
C PHE A 230 8.36 1.04 13.44
N ALA A 231 7.55 0.48 12.54
CA ALA A 231 7.50 0.95 11.15
C ALA A 231 6.89 2.37 11.02
N ARG A 232 6.05 2.80 11.97
CA ARG A 232 5.39 4.12 11.94
C ARG A 232 5.92 5.09 12.98
N SER A 233 6.62 4.58 13.98
CA SER A 233 7.13 5.36 15.10
C SER A 233 8.52 5.91 14.79
N SER A 234 8.82 7.08 15.35
CA SER A 234 10.18 7.61 15.41
C SER A 234 11.04 6.94 16.50
N ARG A 235 10.44 6.10 17.35
CA ARG A 235 11.14 5.38 18.43
C ARG A 235 12.08 4.32 17.87
N ASN A 236 13.26 4.20 18.48
CA ASN A 236 14.27 3.24 18.06
C ASN A 236 14.05 1.88 18.73
N ILE A 237 14.04 0.79 17.95
CA ILE A 237 13.92 -0.58 18.48
C ILE A 237 15.05 -0.89 19.46
N ALA A 238 16.25 -0.34 19.24
CA ALA A 238 17.41 -0.57 20.09
C ALA A 238 17.16 -0.18 21.56
N ASP A 239 16.42 0.89 21.80
CA ASP A 239 16.16 1.41 23.15
C ASP A 239 15.33 0.42 23.98
N TYR A 240 14.43 -0.33 23.33
CA TYR A 240 13.54 -1.30 23.97
C TYR A 240 14.07 -2.73 23.88
N TRP A 241 15.19 -2.95 23.20
CA TRP A 241 15.67 -4.29 22.84
C TRP A 241 15.90 -5.24 24.02
N PRO A 242 16.49 -4.81 25.16
CA PRO A 242 16.62 -5.67 26.34
C PRO A 242 15.27 -6.20 26.84
N ALA A 243 14.30 -5.30 27.04
CA ALA A 243 12.95 -5.65 27.49
C ALA A 243 12.20 -6.52 26.46
N ILE A 244 12.35 -6.22 25.16
CA ILE A 244 11.80 -7.04 24.07
C ILE A 244 12.37 -8.46 24.11
N ARG A 245 13.68 -8.62 24.32
CA ARG A 245 14.33 -9.95 24.40
C ARG A 245 13.80 -10.75 25.58
N ILE A 246 13.59 -10.11 26.73
CA ILE A 246 12.99 -10.75 27.91
C ILE A 246 11.57 -11.21 27.57
N ALA A 247 10.75 -10.35 26.94
CA ALA A 247 9.39 -10.72 26.54
C ALA A 247 9.38 -11.92 25.58
N ILE A 248 10.22 -11.91 24.54
CA ILE A 248 10.34 -13.01 23.58
C ILE A 248 10.80 -14.30 24.26
N ARG A 249 11.81 -14.24 25.13
CA ARG A 249 12.34 -15.42 25.84
C ARG A 249 11.28 -16.10 26.71
N ASN A 250 10.39 -15.32 27.30
CA ASN A 250 9.30 -15.81 28.14
C ASN A 250 8.00 -16.09 27.35
N GLY A 251 8.02 -15.99 26.01
CA GLY A 251 6.86 -16.28 25.17
C GLY A 251 5.74 -15.24 25.23
N TYR A 252 6.00 -14.02 25.72
CA TYR A 252 5.01 -12.96 25.80
C TYR A 252 4.82 -12.24 24.47
N ALA A 253 3.58 -12.16 23.98
CA ALA A 253 3.21 -11.34 22.82
C ALA A 253 2.81 -9.92 23.25
N ILE A 254 3.49 -8.90 22.74
CA ILE A 254 3.20 -7.50 23.08
C ILE A 254 2.10 -6.98 22.15
N GLY A 255 0.84 -7.08 22.60
CA GLY A 255 -0.34 -6.71 21.82
C GLY A 255 -0.57 -5.20 21.69
N LYS A 256 -0.13 -4.41 22.69
CA LYS A 256 -0.26 -2.95 22.72
C LYS A 256 1.11 -2.25 22.81
N PRO A 257 1.83 -2.13 21.68
CA PRO A 257 3.18 -1.55 21.65
C PRO A 257 3.31 -0.16 22.25
N THR A 258 2.35 0.74 22.00
CA THR A 258 2.42 2.12 22.49
C THR A 258 2.40 2.17 24.01
N GLU A 259 1.36 1.62 24.63
CA GLU A 259 1.22 1.55 26.09
C GLU A 259 2.43 0.83 26.70
N TRP A 260 2.85 -0.30 26.11
CA TRP A 260 4.00 -1.05 26.60
C TRP A 260 5.29 -0.23 26.58
N CYS A 261 5.61 0.43 25.47
CA CYS A 261 6.79 1.29 25.38
C CYS A 261 6.73 2.47 26.37
N ASP A 262 5.57 3.07 26.57
CA ASP A 262 5.39 4.16 27.55
C ASP A 262 5.67 3.68 28.98
N TYR A 263 5.23 2.47 29.33
CA TYR A 263 5.59 1.85 30.61
C TYR A 263 7.09 1.59 30.73
N ILE A 264 7.75 1.10 29.67
CA ILE A 264 9.21 0.89 29.68
C ILE A 264 9.94 2.23 29.88
N ASP A 265 9.50 3.29 29.20
CA ASP A 265 10.09 4.61 29.34
C ASP A 265 9.88 5.19 30.75
N LEU A 266 8.72 4.94 31.37
CA LEU A 266 8.43 5.31 32.76
C LEU A 266 9.31 4.55 33.76
N LEU A 267 9.48 3.24 33.56
CA LEU A 267 10.37 2.41 34.39
C LEU A 267 11.82 2.89 34.29
N ARG A 268 12.28 3.23 33.08
CA ARG A 268 13.60 3.82 32.85
C ARG A 268 13.74 5.17 33.56
N PHE A 269 12.73 6.03 33.50
CA PHE A 269 12.71 7.32 34.18
C PHE A 269 12.86 7.18 35.70
N PHE A 270 12.22 6.19 36.31
CA PHE A 270 12.35 5.90 37.75
C PHE A 270 13.56 5.03 38.12
N GLY A 271 14.49 4.77 37.20
CA GLY A 271 15.70 3.99 37.46
C GLY A 271 15.44 2.53 37.82
N LYS A 272 14.34 1.95 37.31
CA LYS A 272 14.05 0.51 37.48
C LYS A 272 14.88 -0.33 36.52
N ASP A 273 15.18 -1.56 36.93
CA ASP A 273 15.94 -2.51 36.11
C ASP A 273 15.09 -3.04 34.95
N LEU A 274 15.70 -3.09 33.76
CA LEU A 274 15.08 -3.44 32.48
C LEU A 274 15.95 -4.42 31.66
N HIS A 275 17.01 -4.97 32.27
CA HIS A 275 18.05 -5.74 31.58
C HIS A 275 18.04 -7.24 31.91
#